data_AF-M0ZYD8-F1
#
_entry.id   AF-M0ZYD8-F1
#
_cell.length_a   1.000
_cell.length_b   1.000
_cell.length_c   1.000
_cell.angle_alpha   90.00
_cell.angle_beta   90.00
_cell.angle_gamma   90.00
#
_symmetry.space_group_name_H-M   'P 1'
#
loop_
_entity.id
_entity.type
_entity.pdbx_description
1 polymer ?
#
loop_
_entity_poly.entity_id
_entity_poly.type
_entity_poly.pdbx_seq_one_letter_code
_entity_poly.pdbx_strand_id
1 'polypeptide(L)' 'MGVLNEVIRDMNNPPFILDITFLSAMRKDAHPSIYSGALTSEQKANPDHSADCSHWCLAGLPDTWNQLFYTALFF' A
#
# COMPACT_ATOMS: atom_id res chain seq x y z
N MET A 1 -6.80 -10.12 -8.67
CA MET A 1 -8.06 -9.77 -7.98
C MET A 1 -9.21 -10.73 -8.31
N GLY A 2 -8.96 -12.05 -8.48
CA GLY A 2 -10.02 -12.99 -8.91
C GLY A 2 -11.11 -13.20 -7.86
N VAL A 3 -10.72 -13.66 -6.67
CA VAL A 3 -11.64 -13.94 -5.56
C VAL A 3 -12.40 -12.69 -5.11
N LEU A 4 -11.72 -11.55 -5.00
CA LEU A 4 -12.37 -10.29 -4.59
C LEU A 4 -13.49 -9.89 -5.56
N ASN A 5 -13.22 -9.96 -6.88
CA ASN A 5 -14.20 -9.59 -7.90
C ASN A 5 -15.40 -10.55 -7.91
N GLU A 6 -15.16 -11.83 -7.69
CA GLU A 6 -16.22 -12.84 -7.58
C GLU A 6 -17.13 -12.55 -6.38
N VAL A 7 -16.55 -12.35 -5.19
CA VAL A 7 -17.32 -12.07 -3.97
C VAL A 7 -18.14 -10.79 -4.11
N ILE A 8 -17.56 -9.72 -4.65
CA ILE A 8 -18.24 -8.42 -4.78
C ILE A 8 -19.42 -8.48 -5.73
N ARG A 9 -19.30 -9.24 -6.83
CA ARG A 9 -20.39 -9.43 -7.79
C ARG A 9 -21.62 -10.08 -7.15
N ASP A 10 -21.40 -10.90 -6.12
CA ASP A 10 -22.45 -11.65 -5.45
C ASP A 10 -23.02 -10.93 -4.21
N MET A 11 -22.51 -9.73 -3.87
CA MET A 11 -23.01 -8.93 -2.75
C MET A 11 -24.31 -8.19 -3.11
N ASN A 12 -25.27 -8.17 -2.19
CA ASN A 12 -26.51 -7.39 -2.34
C ASN A 12 -26.25 -5.88 -2.44
N ASN A 13 -25.20 -5.38 -1.78
CA ASN A 13 -24.75 -3.99 -1.81
C ASN A 13 -23.25 -3.97 -2.14
N PRO A 14 -22.87 -4.00 -3.43
CA PRO A 14 -21.47 -4.10 -3.83
C PRO A 14 -20.73 -2.79 -3.47
N PRO A 15 -19.58 -2.88 -2.76
CA PRO A 15 -18.77 -1.70 -2.49
C PRO A 15 -18.04 -1.23 -3.74
N PHE A 16 -17.72 0.07 -3.79
CA PHE A 16 -16.76 0.59 -4.76
C PHE A 16 -15.34 0.14 -4.39
N ILE A 17 -14.63 -0.50 -5.31
CA ILE A 17 -13.25 -0.93 -5.10
C ILE A 17 -12.29 0.06 -5.72
N LEU A 18 -11.46 0.63 -4.86
CA LEU A 18 -10.29 1.39 -5.26
C LEU A 18 -9.15 0.42 -5.58
N ASP A 19 -9.03 -0.02 -6.84
CA ASP A 19 -7.95 -0.92 -7.25
C ASP A 19 -6.61 -0.17 -7.34
N ILE A 20 -5.88 -0.19 -6.23
CA ILE A 20 -4.54 0.39 -6.10
C ILE A 20 -3.42 -0.61 -6.37
N THR A 21 -3.74 -1.86 -6.72
CA THR A 21 -2.80 -2.99 -6.67
C THR A 21 -1.62 -2.81 -7.62
N PHE A 22 -1.90 -2.65 -8.93
CA PHE A 22 -0.86 -2.56 -9.95
C PHE A 22 -0.03 -1.28 -9.80
N LEU A 23 -0.69 -0.16 -9.51
CA LEU A 23 -0.07 1.12 -9.20
C LEU A 23 0.94 0.99 -8.05
N SER A 24 0.53 0.30 -6.97
CA SER A 24 1.37 0.14 -5.77
C SER A 24 2.53 -0.80 -6.02
N ALA A 25 2.33 -1.86 -6.81
CA ALA A 25 3.39 -2.79 -7.19
C ALA A 25 4.52 -2.11 -8.00
N MET A 26 4.23 -1.03 -8.73
CA MET A 26 5.25 -0.24 -9.42
C MET A 26 6.11 0.61 -8.47
N ARG A 27 5.71 0.78 -7.20
CA ARG A 27 6.32 1.71 -6.25
C ARG A 27 7.12 1.03 -5.15
N LYS A 28 7.96 0.05 -5.52
CA LYS A 28 8.91 -0.60 -4.60
C LYS A 28 9.85 0.37 -3.87
N ASP A 29 10.03 1.57 -4.41
CA ASP A 29 10.84 2.66 -3.86
C ASP A 29 10.16 3.40 -2.70
N ALA A 30 8.84 3.25 -2.51
CA ALA A 30 8.07 4.01 -1.53
C ALA A 30 8.05 3.36 -0.13
N HIS A 31 8.72 2.23 0.06
CA HIS A 31 8.79 1.53 1.35
C HIS A 31 9.81 2.19 2.31
N PRO A 32 9.59 2.14 3.63
CA PRO A 32 10.54 2.62 4.63
C PRO A 32 11.87 1.87 4.65
N SER A 33 11.90 0.60 4.24
CA SER A 33 13.10 -0.25 4.33
C SER A 33 13.65 -0.23 5.78
N ILE A 34 14.94 0.03 5.97
CA ILE A 34 15.62 0.11 7.28
C ILE A 34 15.38 1.43 8.03
N TYR A 35 14.52 2.30 7.50
CA TYR A 35 14.14 3.56 8.13
C TYR A 35 12.77 3.45 8.84
N SER A 36 12.26 2.24 9.03
CA SER A 36 11.10 1.97 9.88
C SER A 36 11.49 2.00 11.36
N GLY A 37 10.72 2.75 12.17
CA GLY A 37 10.83 2.73 13.63
C GLY A 37 12.25 2.96 14.19
N ALA A 38 12.54 2.32 15.33
CA ALA A 38 13.80 2.45 16.05
C ALA A 38 14.67 1.19 15.90
N LEU A 39 15.19 0.95 14.69
CA LEU A 39 16.17 -0.13 14.45
C LEU A 39 17.55 0.25 15.01
N THR A 40 18.24 -0.71 15.63
CA THR A 40 19.64 -0.57 16.05
C THR A 40 20.58 -0.49 14.84
N SER A 41 21.81 -0.07 15.06
CA SER A 41 22.83 -0.02 14.00
C SER A 41 23.06 -1.39 13.35
N GLU A 42 23.05 -2.46 14.15
CA GLU A 42 23.23 -3.84 13.68
C GLU A 42 22.05 -4.30 12.83
N GLN A 43 20.82 -3.92 13.21
CA GLN A 43 19.63 -4.24 12.44
C GLN A 43 19.63 -3.49 11.10
N LYS A 44 20.01 -2.21 11.08
CA LYS A 44 20.13 -1.42 9.84
C LYS A 44 21.21 -1.96 8.91
N ALA A 45 22.27 -2.57 9.45
CA ALA A 45 23.32 -3.21 8.68
C ALA A 45 22.89 -4.55 8.03
N ASN A 46 21.74 -5.10 8.40
CA ASN A 46 21.19 -6.34 7.84
C ASN A 46 19.75 -6.15 7.30
N PRO A 47 19.56 -5.43 6.18
CA PRO A 47 18.25 -5.11 5.63
C PRO A 47 17.40 -6.34 5.29
N ASP A 48 18.01 -7.45 4.88
CA ASP A 48 17.29 -8.67 4.50
C ASP A 48 16.43 -9.23 5.63
N HIS A 49 16.77 -8.91 6.88
CA HIS A 49 16.05 -9.35 8.07
C HIS A 49 15.31 -8.24 8.83
N SER A 50 15.56 -6.97 8.49
CA SER A 50 15.05 -5.82 9.25
C SER A 50 14.27 -4.81 8.42
N ALA A 51 14.39 -4.84 7.09
CA ALA A 51 13.73 -3.89 6.21
C ALA A 51 12.21 -4.09 6.23
N ASP A 52 11.50 -2.99 6.40
CA ASP A 52 10.07 -2.95 6.24
C ASP A 52 9.70 -2.74 4.77
N CYS A 53 9.21 -3.82 4.16
CA CYS A 53 8.72 -3.86 2.77
C CYS A 53 7.19 -3.96 2.69
N SER A 54 6.49 -3.72 3.80
CA SER A 54 5.03 -3.85 3.90
C SER A 54 4.35 -2.50 4.11
N HIS A 55 5.00 -1.60 4.84
CA HIS A 55 4.51 -0.24 5.07
C HIS A 55 5.06 0.75 4.04
N TRP A 56 4.65 2.01 4.16
CA TRP A 56 4.97 3.07 3.21
C TRP A 56 5.49 4.31 3.94
N CYS A 57 6.46 4.99 3.35
CA CYS A 57 6.88 6.31 3.80
C CYS A 57 5.76 7.35 3.60
N LEU A 58 5.78 8.39 4.44
CA LEU A 58 4.94 9.58 4.29
C LEU A 58 5.81 10.84 4.30
N ALA A 59 5.64 11.79 3.37
CA ALA A 59 4.77 11.72 2.19
C ALA A 59 5.17 10.62 1.20
N GLY A 60 4.22 10.02 0.49
CA GLY A 60 4.49 8.85 -0.35
C GLY A 60 3.29 8.23 -1.06
N LEU A 61 3.38 6.92 -1.36
CA LEU A 61 2.36 6.18 -2.11
C LEU A 61 0.93 6.29 -1.51
N PRO A 62 0.73 6.25 -0.18
CA PRO A 62 -0.61 6.41 0.41
C PRO A 62 -1.28 7.74 0.08
N ASP A 63 -0.51 8.80 -0.21
CA ASP A 63 -1.08 10.09 -0.60
C ASP A 63 -1.76 10.00 -1.98
N THR A 64 -1.19 9.23 -2.91
CA THR A 64 -1.83 8.94 -4.21
C THR A 64 -3.11 8.14 -4.01
N TRP A 65 -3.14 7.17 -3.08
CA TRP A 65 -4.38 6.45 -2.76
C TRP A 65 -5.46 7.39 -2.25
N ASN A 66 -5.09 8.32 -1.36
CA ASN A 66 -6.01 9.33 -0.83
C ASN A 66 -6.52 10.29 -1.92
N GLN A 67 -5.68 10.67 -2.88
CA GLN A 67 -6.10 11.47 -4.03
C GLN A 67 -7.13 10.73 -4.90
N LEU A 68 -6.88 9.45 -5.21
CA LEU A 68 -7.82 8.63 -5.98
C LEU A 68 -9.14 8.40 -5.23
N PHE A 69 -9.06 8.19 -3.91
CA PHE A 69 -10.24 8.07 -3.05
C PHE A 69 -11.04 9.38 -3.02
N TYR A 70 -10.38 10.52 -2.86
CA TYR A 70 -11.02 11.83 -2.89
C TYR A 70 -11.71 12.08 -4.23
N THR A 71 -11.09 11.71 -5.34
CA THR A 71 -11.73 11.73 -6.66
C THR A 71 -12.97 10.85 -6.67
N ALA A 72 -12.87 9.57 -6.32
CA ALA A 72 -14.00 8.64 -6.35
C ALA A 72 -15.19 9.04 -5.45
N LEU A 73 -14.95 9.80 -4.38
CA LEU A 73 -16.00 10.29 -3.49
C LEU A 73 -16.76 11.51 -4.02
N PHE A 74 -16.06 12.41 -4.72
CA PHE A 74 -16.57 13.76 -5.01
C PHE A 74 -16.63 14.12 -6.50
N PHE A 75 -16.06 13.30 -7.39
CA PHE A 75 -15.96 13.52 -8.84
C PHE A 75 -16.29 12.25 -9.62
#